data_AF-A0A6C1QXF0-F1
#
_entry.id   AF-A0A6C1QXF0-F1
#
_cell.length_a   1.000
_cell.length_b   1.000
_cell.length_c   1.000
_cell.angle_alpha   90.00
_cell.angle_beta   90.00
_cell.angle_gamma   90.00
#
_symmetry.space_group_name_H-M   'P 1'
#
loop_
_entity.id
_entity.type
_entity.pdbx_description
1 polymer ?
#
loop_
_entity_poly.entity_id
_entity_poly.type
_entity_poly.pdbx_seq_one_letter_code
_entity_poly.pdbx_strand_id
1 'polypeptide(L)'
;MVRLGDRPALAAVVTGPKGRTMAMAHQLFQQFDRMVAAHDRVALTAAAGRSVGAVAELKRSTMSAESTLQHRCYLGLRRLIEPLESCDGQTDDAADTFEGVGETFEDAASVAQFSEAVINADSSGAEATVRRLFIRCGDARVSDSRLVENGFRAFVDHVSARLNLHGIPVELTRRQLYGALDRVLAWPTYDLAGEAMADEIALFMRQAREYRHDPRNASIMDAVDVISRNLAGEISLESLAERAQMSTSYFSRLFKHVVGEKFKDYVINQRIELAKQLLRDTSDKVYAVAEAVGFRDHHYFSDVFKRKTGITPVEYRHRSREGEQ
;
A
#
# COMPACT_ATOMS: atom_id res chain seq x y z
N MET A 1 21.11 31.66 -6.93
CA MET A 1 20.84 30.21 -6.98
C MET A 1 20.63 29.76 -5.54
N VAL A 2 19.41 29.34 -5.19
CA VAL A 2 19.09 28.90 -3.81
C VAL A 2 19.00 27.39 -3.85
N ARG A 3 19.57 26.70 -2.87
CA ARG A 3 19.39 25.25 -2.72
C ARG A 3 18.09 25.00 -1.96
N LEU A 4 17.12 24.34 -2.60
CA LEU A 4 15.97 23.73 -1.93
C LEU A 4 16.37 22.27 -1.62
N GLY A 5 16.92 22.04 -0.43
CA GLY A 5 17.51 20.74 -0.08
C GLY A 5 18.68 20.36 -0.98
N ASP A 6 18.71 19.11 -1.47
CA ASP A 6 19.78 18.56 -2.31
C ASP A 6 19.56 18.75 -3.83
N ARG A 7 18.43 19.35 -4.24
CA ARG A 7 18.12 19.54 -5.67
C ARG A 7 18.40 20.99 -6.10
N PRO A 8 18.97 21.21 -7.31
CA PRO A 8 19.17 22.56 -7.83
C PRO A 8 17.81 23.23 -8.04
N ALA A 9 17.60 24.36 -7.38
CA ALA A 9 16.40 25.17 -7.52
C ALA A 9 16.76 26.59 -7.97
N LEU A 10 15.90 27.16 -8.80
CA LEU A 10 15.97 28.56 -9.17
C LEU A 10 14.98 29.33 -8.30
N ALA A 11 15.47 30.25 -7.48
CA ALA A 11 14.63 31.19 -6.76
C ALA A 11 14.67 32.55 -7.45
N ALA A 12 13.50 33.15 -7.64
CA ALA A 12 13.35 34.51 -8.15
C ALA A 12 12.60 35.35 -7.10
N VAL A 13 13.10 36.56 -6.82
CA VAL A 13 12.43 37.50 -5.92
C VAL A 13 11.73 38.55 -6.77
N VAL A 14 10.41 38.62 -6.67
CA VAL A 14 9.59 39.62 -7.36
C VAL A 14 9.21 40.70 -6.36
N THR A 15 9.59 41.95 -6.65
CA THR A 15 9.26 43.10 -5.82
C THR A 15 8.31 44.03 -6.59
N GLY A 16 7.38 44.66 -5.88
CA GLY A 16 6.39 45.54 -6.49
C GLY A 16 5.21 45.84 -5.55
N PRO A 17 4.21 46.62 -6.00
CA PRO A 17 3.01 46.88 -5.24
C PRO A 17 2.30 45.58 -4.83
N LYS A 18 1.76 45.51 -3.61
CA LYS A 18 1.19 44.30 -2.98
C LYS A 18 0.14 43.56 -3.84
N GLY A 19 -0.52 44.25 -4.78
CA GLY A 19 -1.50 43.67 -5.72
C GLY A 19 -1.00 43.42 -7.16
N ARG A 20 0.27 43.71 -7.48
CA ARG A 20 0.84 43.49 -8.83
C ARG A 20 1.95 42.44 -8.88
N THR A 21 2.53 42.09 -7.73
CA THR A 21 3.62 41.12 -7.64
C THR A 21 3.25 39.74 -8.17
N MET A 22 2.02 39.26 -7.92
CA MET A 22 1.59 37.94 -8.41
C MET A 22 1.41 37.92 -9.94
N ALA A 23 0.85 38.99 -10.52
CA ALA A 23 0.74 39.11 -11.98
C ALA A 23 2.11 39.14 -12.65
N MET A 24 3.09 39.83 -12.04
CA MET A 24 4.48 39.84 -12.50
C MET A 24 5.12 38.45 -12.38
N ALA A 25 4.86 37.72 -11.30
CA ALA A 25 5.35 36.35 -11.12
C ALA A 25 4.81 35.40 -12.21
N HIS A 26 3.52 35.52 -12.56
CA HIS A 26 2.93 34.77 -13.67
C HIS A 26 3.59 35.10 -15.02
N GLN A 27 3.80 36.39 -15.31
CA GLN A 27 4.46 36.82 -16.55
C GLN A 27 5.89 36.27 -16.65
N LEU A 28 6.67 36.36 -15.55
CA LEU A 28 8.02 35.81 -15.49
C LEU A 28 8.00 34.29 -15.69
N PHE A 29 7.12 33.57 -14.99
CA PHE A 29 6.98 32.12 -15.16
C PHE A 29 6.67 31.75 -16.62
N GLN A 30 5.73 32.43 -17.27
CA GLN A 30 5.39 32.18 -18.68
C GLN A 30 6.54 32.48 -19.65
N GLN A 31 7.41 33.44 -19.32
CA GLN A 31 8.62 33.69 -20.12
C GLN A 31 9.63 32.55 -19.96
N PHE A 32 9.90 32.13 -18.72
CA PHE A 32 10.82 31.02 -18.45
C PHE A 32 10.30 29.69 -19.00
N ASP A 33 9.01 29.36 -18.81
CA ASP A 33 8.43 28.12 -19.35
C ASP A 33 8.54 28.08 -20.88
N ARG A 34 8.33 29.21 -21.59
CA ARG A 34 8.55 29.29 -23.04
C ARG A 34 10.00 29.05 -23.45
N MET A 35 10.96 29.59 -22.70
CA MET A 35 12.39 29.38 -22.97
C MET A 35 12.79 27.91 -22.77
N VAL A 36 12.24 27.28 -21.73
CA VAL A 36 12.54 25.89 -21.38
C VAL A 36 11.77 24.91 -22.26
N ALA A 37 10.57 25.24 -22.73
CA ALA A 37 9.76 24.43 -23.64
C ALA A 37 10.45 24.12 -24.98
N ALA A 38 11.44 24.91 -25.38
CA ALA A 38 12.30 24.59 -26.54
C ALA A 38 13.18 23.35 -26.32
N HIS A 39 13.22 22.82 -25.09
CA HIS A 39 13.94 21.61 -24.70
C HIS A 39 12.92 20.60 -24.15
N ASP A 40 12.52 19.62 -24.97
CA ASP A 40 11.46 18.64 -24.67
C ASP A 40 11.67 17.79 -23.39
N ARG A 41 12.84 17.87 -22.77
CA ARG A 41 13.22 17.06 -21.59
C ARG A 41 13.06 17.78 -20.25
N VAL A 42 12.59 19.03 -20.22
CA VAL A 42 12.52 19.81 -18.97
C VAL A 42 11.11 20.37 -18.76
N ALA A 43 10.46 19.93 -17.69
CA ALA A 43 9.19 20.49 -17.23
C ALA A 43 9.44 21.46 -16.07
N LEU A 44 9.22 22.76 -16.29
CA LEU A 44 9.39 23.77 -15.26
C LEU A 44 8.15 23.84 -14.36
N THR A 45 8.31 23.75 -13.05
CA THR A 45 7.24 24.04 -12.09
C THR A 45 7.79 24.99 -11.04
N ALA A 46 7.03 26.03 -10.72
CA ALA A 46 7.42 27.04 -9.73
C ALA A 46 6.33 27.16 -8.67
N ALA A 47 6.72 27.61 -7.48
CA ALA A 47 5.79 27.94 -6.41
C ALA A 47 6.04 29.38 -5.96
N ALA A 48 4.96 30.12 -5.75
CA ALA A 48 5.00 31.42 -5.13
C ALA A 48 4.88 31.27 -3.61
N GLY A 49 5.65 32.09 -2.89
CA GLY A 49 5.52 32.23 -1.45
C GLY A 49 4.53 33.32 -1.09
N ARG A 50 4.02 33.30 0.15
CA ARG A 50 3.17 34.40 0.67
C ARG A 50 3.88 35.75 0.55
N SER A 51 3.12 36.80 0.22
CA SER A 51 3.64 38.16 0.08
C SER A 51 4.10 38.71 1.44
N VAL A 52 5.25 39.38 1.45
CA VAL A 52 5.86 39.96 2.64
C VAL A 52 6.04 41.48 2.48
N GLY A 53 6.02 42.20 3.60
CA GLY A 53 6.10 43.67 3.61
C GLY A 53 7.52 44.19 3.66
N ALA A 54 8.49 43.37 4.08
CA ALA A 54 9.88 43.77 4.24
C ALA A 54 10.87 42.69 3.76
N VAL A 55 12.05 43.13 3.32
CA VAL A 55 13.15 42.25 2.87
C VAL A 55 13.60 41.27 3.95
N ALA A 56 13.57 41.69 5.22
CA ALA A 56 13.89 40.83 6.36
C ALA A 56 12.97 39.61 6.48
N GLU A 57 11.78 39.66 5.88
CA GLU A 57 10.78 38.60 5.93
C GLU A 57 10.86 37.65 4.74
N LEU A 58 11.79 37.85 3.79
CA LEU A 58 11.94 37.01 2.60
C LEU A 58 12.06 35.53 2.94
N LYS A 59 12.72 35.18 4.06
CA LYS A 59 12.82 33.79 4.53
C LYS A 59 11.44 33.15 4.74
N ARG A 60 10.44 33.88 5.25
CA ARG A 60 9.07 33.39 5.44
C ARG A 60 8.38 33.14 4.10
N SER A 61 8.58 34.05 3.15
CA SER A 61 8.06 33.87 1.78
C SER A 61 8.72 32.67 1.10
N THR A 62 10.04 32.51 1.22
CA THR A 62 10.76 31.33 0.71
C THR A 62 10.22 30.05 1.31
N MET A 63 10.18 29.92 2.66
CA MET A 63 9.66 28.72 3.33
C MET A 63 8.22 28.37 2.89
N SER A 64 7.35 29.39 2.77
CA SER A 64 6.00 29.20 2.23
C SER A 64 6.03 28.70 0.78
N ALA A 65 6.91 29.21 -0.07
CA ALA A 65 7.06 28.71 -1.44
C ALA A 65 7.53 27.24 -1.47
N GLU A 66 8.41 26.83 -0.56
CA GLU A 66 8.87 25.43 -0.48
C GLU A 66 7.72 24.48 -0.12
N SER A 67 6.89 24.87 0.85
CA SER A 67 5.68 24.13 1.22
C SER A 67 4.68 24.08 0.06
N THR A 68 4.37 25.23 -0.56
CA THR A 68 3.50 25.31 -1.74
C THR A 68 4.01 24.44 -2.90
N LEU A 69 5.33 24.27 -3.06
CA LEU A 69 5.90 23.44 -4.12
C LEU A 69 5.59 21.96 -3.95
N GLN A 70 5.34 21.48 -2.72
CA GLN A 70 4.96 20.10 -2.45
C GLN A 70 3.62 19.75 -3.13
N HIS A 71 2.72 20.73 -3.26
CA HIS A 71 1.42 20.57 -3.93
C HIS A 71 1.53 20.21 -5.42
N ARG A 72 2.73 20.31 -6.01
CA ARG A 72 3.02 19.80 -7.36
C ARG A 72 2.64 18.33 -7.53
N CYS A 73 2.74 17.53 -6.46
CA CYS A 73 2.41 16.11 -6.51
C CYS A 73 1.01 15.85 -7.08
N TYR A 74 0.02 16.68 -6.74
CA TYR A 74 -1.36 16.56 -7.20
C TYR A 74 -1.80 17.65 -8.20
N LEU A 75 -1.14 18.81 -8.23
CA LEU A 75 -1.45 19.86 -9.21
C LEU A 75 -0.78 19.59 -10.57
N GLY A 76 0.25 18.75 -10.63
CA GLY A 76 0.96 18.46 -11.86
C GLY A 76 2.04 19.50 -12.22
N LEU A 77 2.63 19.31 -13.40
CA LEU A 77 3.79 20.08 -13.86
C LEU A 77 3.40 21.31 -14.71
N ARG A 78 4.39 22.12 -15.07
CA ARG A 78 4.27 23.24 -16.05
C ARG A 78 3.32 24.35 -15.62
N ARG A 79 3.39 24.71 -14.34
CA ARG A 79 2.60 25.80 -13.75
C ARG A 79 3.33 26.54 -12.65
N LEU A 80 2.84 27.74 -12.38
CA LEU A 80 3.09 28.47 -11.14
C LEU A 80 2.01 28.06 -10.13
N ILE A 81 2.44 27.60 -8.96
CA ILE A 81 1.55 27.20 -7.85
C ILE A 81 1.50 28.35 -6.85
N GLU A 82 0.30 28.77 -6.48
CA GLU A 82 0.08 29.81 -5.47
C GLU A 82 -0.20 29.19 -4.09
N PRO A 83 0.15 29.90 -2.99
CA PRO A 83 -0.28 29.49 -1.66
C PRO A 83 -1.81 29.44 -1.58
N LEU A 84 -2.36 28.41 -0.94
CA LEU A 84 -3.79 28.36 -0.65
C LEU A 84 -4.15 29.48 0.34
N GLU A 85 -5.25 30.20 0.09
CA GLU A 85 -5.75 31.21 1.01
C GLU A 85 -6.46 30.51 2.18
N SER A 86 -5.84 30.50 3.36
CA SER A 86 -6.52 30.07 4.59
C SER A 86 -7.52 31.16 5.00
N CYS A 87 -8.82 30.83 5.05
CA CYS A 87 -9.84 31.78 5.50
C CYS A 87 -9.63 32.23 6.96
N ASP A 88 -8.96 31.45 7.82
CA ASP A 88 -8.86 31.77 9.25
C ASP A 88 -7.56 31.27 9.91
N GLY A 89 -6.38 31.63 9.41
CA GLY A 89 -5.12 31.54 10.18
C GLY A 89 -4.71 30.17 10.76
N GLN A 90 -5.45 29.09 10.49
CA GLN A 90 -5.10 27.72 10.76
C GLN A 90 -4.30 27.19 9.57
N THR A 91 -3.30 26.38 9.89
CA THR A 91 -2.30 25.87 8.96
C THR A 91 -2.93 25.14 7.78
N ASP A 92 -2.18 25.08 6.67
CA ASP A 92 -2.53 24.46 5.39
C ASP A 92 -2.76 22.91 5.48
N ASP A 93 -3.08 22.38 6.68
CA ASP A 93 -2.99 20.98 7.10
C ASP A 93 -4.32 20.20 7.04
N ALA A 94 -5.44 20.81 6.60
CA ALA A 94 -6.74 20.13 6.60
C ALA A 94 -6.80 18.95 5.61
N ALA A 95 -6.01 18.96 4.54
CA ALA A 95 -5.89 17.85 3.58
C ALA A 95 -4.91 16.75 4.03
N ASP A 96 -3.93 17.11 4.86
CA ASP A 96 -2.92 16.19 5.43
C ASP A 96 -3.38 15.65 6.81
N THR A 97 -4.69 15.46 7.00
CA THR A 97 -5.22 14.77 8.19
C THR A 97 -5.20 13.25 8.01
N PHE A 98 -4.85 12.54 9.08
CA PHE A 98 -4.72 11.07 9.11
C PHE A 98 -6.01 10.34 8.66
N GLU A 99 -7.19 10.90 8.93
CA GLU A 99 -8.49 10.32 8.53
C GLU A 99 -8.69 10.30 7.00
N GLY A 100 -8.25 11.32 6.26
CA GLY A 100 -8.46 11.39 4.80
C GLY A 100 -7.55 10.43 4.00
N VAL A 101 -6.36 10.13 4.52
CA VAL A 101 -5.41 9.22 3.85
C VAL A 101 -5.74 7.75 4.13
N GLY A 102 -6.30 7.44 5.31
CA GLY A 102 -6.78 6.10 5.65
C GLY A 102 -7.79 5.58 4.62
N GLU A 103 -8.82 6.38 4.28
CA GLU A 103 -9.82 6.01 3.26
C GLU A 103 -9.23 5.83 1.85
N THR A 104 -8.10 6.48 1.55
CA THR A 104 -7.45 6.43 0.23
C THR A 104 -6.78 5.09 -0.04
N PHE A 105 -6.18 4.46 0.98
CA PHE A 105 -5.39 3.23 0.83
C PHE A 105 -6.01 1.99 1.49
N GLU A 106 -6.86 2.16 2.50
CA GLU A 106 -7.47 1.05 3.25
C GLU A 106 -8.83 0.64 2.69
N ASP A 107 -9.20 1.09 1.49
CA ASP A 107 -10.45 0.67 0.89
C ASP A 107 -10.43 -0.84 0.57
N ALA A 108 -11.44 -1.54 1.12
CA ALA A 108 -11.55 -2.99 1.00
C ALA A 108 -11.68 -3.46 -0.46
N ALA A 109 -12.20 -2.61 -1.37
CA ALA A 109 -12.37 -2.96 -2.77
C ALA A 109 -11.03 -2.96 -3.53
N SER A 110 -10.12 -2.01 -3.29
CA SER A 110 -8.79 -2.04 -3.91
C SER A 110 -7.92 -3.16 -3.36
N VAL A 111 -8.01 -3.44 -2.05
CA VAL A 111 -7.34 -4.62 -1.47
C VAL A 111 -7.86 -5.90 -2.12
N ALA A 112 -9.18 -6.02 -2.31
CA ALA A 112 -9.78 -7.16 -3.00
C ALA A 112 -9.33 -7.27 -4.45
N GLN A 113 -9.46 -6.18 -5.22
CA GLN A 113 -9.11 -6.13 -6.65
C GLN A 113 -7.63 -6.47 -6.86
N PHE A 114 -6.72 -5.89 -6.08
CA PHE A 114 -5.30 -6.18 -6.20
C PHE A 114 -4.99 -7.62 -5.81
N SER A 115 -5.58 -8.13 -4.72
CA SER A 115 -5.36 -9.51 -4.30
C SER A 115 -5.86 -10.51 -5.34
N GLU A 116 -7.05 -10.30 -5.89
CA GLU A 116 -7.63 -11.12 -6.97
C GLU A 116 -6.78 -11.06 -8.24
N ALA A 117 -6.29 -9.87 -8.61
CA ALA A 117 -5.39 -9.72 -9.74
C ALA A 117 -4.09 -10.52 -9.53
N VAL A 118 -3.49 -10.46 -8.34
CA VAL A 118 -2.30 -11.27 -8.02
C VAL A 118 -2.60 -12.78 -8.02
N ILE A 119 -3.74 -13.20 -7.47
CA ILE A 119 -4.17 -14.61 -7.44
C ILE A 119 -4.35 -15.16 -8.86
N ASN A 120 -5.02 -14.40 -9.72
CA ASN A 120 -5.31 -14.76 -11.10
C ASN A 120 -4.16 -14.46 -12.07
N ALA A 121 -3.02 -14.01 -11.54
CA ALA A 121 -1.87 -13.56 -12.31
C ALA A 121 -2.19 -12.44 -13.33
N ASP A 122 -3.20 -11.62 -13.09
CA ASP A 122 -3.56 -10.46 -13.92
C ASP A 122 -2.66 -9.25 -13.60
N SER A 123 -1.59 -9.07 -14.38
CA SER A 123 -0.66 -7.94 -14.22
C SER A 123 -1.36 -6.61 -14.47
N SER A 124 -2.19 -6.53 -15.50
CA SER A 124 -2.86 -5.30 -15.90
C SER A 124 -3.85 -4.83 -14.84
N GLY A 125 -4.58 -5.76 -14.20
CA GLY A 125 -5.47 -5.45 -13.08
C GLY A 125 -4.71 -4.94 -11.84
N ALA A 126 -3.57 -5.55 -11.51
CA ALA A 126 -2.73 -5.13 -10.38
C ALA A 126 -2.12 -3.73 -10.62
N GLU A 127 -1.60 -3.49 -11.81
CA GLU A 127 -1.07 -2.19 -12.26
C GLU A 127 -2.15 -1.10 -12.21
N ALA A 128 -3.34 -1.37 -12.76
CA ALA A 128 -4.45 -0.43 -12.78
C ALA A 128 -4.91 -0.05 -11.37
N THR A 129 -4.93 -1.02 -10.45
CA THR A 129 -5.32 -0.79 -9.06
C THR A 129 -4.36 0.18 -8.37
N VAL A 130 -3.05 0.01 -8.56
CA VAL A 130 -2.07 0.88 -7.91
C VAL A 130 -2.00 2.26 -8.54
N ARG A 131 -2.14 2.39 -9.86
CA ARG A 131 -2.32 3.70 -10.50
C ARG A 131 -3.48 4.47 -9.89
N ARG A 132 -4.61 3.79 -9.65
CA ARG A 132 -5.79 4.38 -9.01
C ARG A 132 -5.54 4.83 -7.57
N LEU A 133 -4.74 4.10 -6.80
CA LEU A 133 -4.35 4.52 -5.44
C LEU A 133 -3.65 5.89 -5.48
N PHE A 134 -2.65 6.05 -6.35
CA PHE A 134 -1.93 7.32 -6.49
C PHE A 134 -2.81 8.46 -7.02
N ILE A 135 -3.70 8.18 -7.99
CA ILE A 135 -4.68 9.17 -8.48
C ILE A 135 -5.57 9.65 -7.34
N ARG A 136 -6.05 8.75 -6.47
CA ARG A 136 -6.85 9.14 -5.30
C ARG A 136 -6.09 10.00 -4.30
N CYS A 137 -4.79 9.77 -4.11
CA CYS A 137 -3.96 10.71 -3.33
C CYS A 137 -3.97 12.11 -3.93
N GLY A 138 -3.98 12.18 -5.27
CA GLY A 138 -4.11 13.43 -6.02
C GLY A 138 -5.45 14.10 -5.80
N ASP A 139 -6.55 13.36 -5.94
CA ASP A 139 -7.91 13.85 -5.73
C ASP A 139 -8.13 14.33 -4.29
N ALA A 140 -7.57 13.62 -3.32
CA ALA A 140 -7.56 13.98 -1.90
C ALA A 140 -6.57 15.11 -1.55
N ARG A 141 -5.75 15.55 -2.51
CA ARG A 141 -4.75 16.62 -2.36
C ARG A 141 -3.75 16.38 -1.23
N VAL A 142 -3.34 15.12 -1.04
CA VAL A 142 -2.33 14.75 -0.05
C VAL A 142 -0.98 15.32 -0.49
N SER A 143 -0.32 16.10 0.36
CA SER A 143 1.02 16.67 0.08
C SER A 143 2.12 15.98 0.86
N ASP A 144 1.82 15.45 2.05
CA ASP A 144 2.81 14.76 2.87
C ASP A 144 3.11 13.35 2.33
N SER A 145 4.32 13.19 1.79
CA SER A 145 4.80 11.90 1.29
C SER A 145 4.81 10.80 2.35
N ARG A 146 4.94 11.15 3.64
CA ARG A 146 4.92 10.17 4.76
C ARG A 146 3.55 9.54 4.93
N LEU A 147 2.47 10.30 4.70
CA LEU A 147 1.12 9.78 4.77
C LEU A 147 0.87 8.79 3.64
N VAL A 148 1.30 9.12 2.41
CA VAL A 148 1.27 8.22 1.26
C VAL A 148 2.08 6.96 1.51
N GLU A 149 3.27 7.10 2.10
CA GLU A 149 4.13 5.98 2.45
C GLU A 149 3.44 5.03 3.44
N ASN A 150 2.87 5.58 4.53
CA ASN A 150 2.16 4.81 5.54
C ASN A 150 0.91 4.13 4.98
N GLY A 151 0.11 4.84 4.18
CA GLY A 151 -1.07 4.29 3.53
C GLY A 151 -0.71 3.14 2.59
N PHE A 152 0.33 3.29 1.77
CA PHE A 152 0.79 2.21 0.89
C PHE A 152 1.33 1.02 1.68
N ARG A 153 2.05 1.24 2.78
CA ARG A 153 2.47 0.16 3.69
C ARG A 153 1.29 -0.60 4.27
N ALA A 154 0.27 0.10 4.74
CA ALA A 154 -0.97 -0.51 5.23
C ALA A 154 -1.65 -1.34 4.12
N PHE A 155 -1.77 -0.79 2.91
CA PHE A 155 -2.31 -1.51 1.75
C PHE A 155 -1.54 -2.81 1.47
N VAL A 156 -0.20 -2.76 1.43
CA VAL A 156 0.64 -3.93 1.21
C VAL A 156 0.47 -4.97 2.33
N ASP A 157 0.36 -4.54 3.58
CA ASP A 157 0.16 -5.44 4.72
C ASP A 157 -1.20 -6.15 4.64
N HIS A 158 -2.28 -5.45 4.26
CA HIS A 158 -3.61 -6.04 4.04
C HIS A 158 -3.64 -7.01 2.87
N VAL A 159 -3.04 -6.63 1.73
CA VAL A 159 -2.89 -7.53 0.57
C VAL A 159 -2.09 -8.77 0.97
N SER A 160 -0.99 -8.59 1.71
CA SER A 160 -0.15 -9.71 2.17
C SER A 160 -0.93 -10.68 3.05
N ALA A 161 -1.72 -10.17 3.99
CA ALA A 161 -2.58 -10.99 4.83
C ALA A 161 -3.58 -11.80 4.00
N ARG A 162 -4.23 -11.18 3.00
CA ARG A 162 -5.19 -11.86 2.12
C ARG A 162 -4.53 -12.90 1.23
N LEU A 163 -3.39 -12.59 0.63
CA LEU A 163 -2.63 -13.53 -0.19
C LEU A 163 -2.11 -14.73 0.62
N ASN A 164 -1.73 -14.52 1.88
CA ASN A 164 -1.36 -15.60 2.80
C ASN A 164 -2.54 -16.56 3.07
N LEU A 165 -3.79 -16.08 3.12
CA LEU A 165 -4.99 -16.94 3.21
C LEU A 165 -5.14 -17.84 1.97
N HIS A 166 -4.69 -17.36 0.81
CA HIS A 166 -4.59 -18.14 -0.43
C HIS A 166 -3.24 -18.88 -0.57
N GLY A 167 -2.45 -18.92 0.52
CA GLY A 167 -1.13 -19.53 0.63
C GLY A 167 -0.11 -19.10 -0.42
N ILE A 168 -0.21 -17.84 -0.84
CA ILE A 168 0.82 -17.15 -1.61
C ILE A 168 1.74 -16.45 -0.60
N PRO A 169 2.99 -16.90 -0.42
CA PRO A 169 3.92 -16.33 0.54
C PRO A 169 4.49 -15.01 0.02
N VAL A 170 4.21 -13.91 0.73
CA VAL A 170 4.42 -12.52 0.25
C VAL A 170 5.68 -11.86 0.81
N GLU A 171 6.52 -12.59 1.54
CA GLU A 171 7.68 -12.01 2.25
C GLU A 171 8.73 -11.38 1.30
N LEU A 172 8.85 -11.90 0.09
CA LEU A 172 9.69 -11.30 -0.96
C LEU A 172 9.09 -9.99 -1.51
N THR A 173 7.77 -9.94 -1.62
CA THR A 173 7.00 -8.81 -2.16
C THR A 173 7.05 -7.60 -1.24
N ARG A 174 6.91 -7.83 0.09
CA ARG A 174 6.86 -6.75 1.08
C ARG A 174 8.16 -5.93 1.09
N ARG A 175 9.32 -6.59 1.06
CA ARG A 175 10.63 -5.93 1.06
C ARG A 175 10.90 -5.18 -0.25
N GLN A 176 10.56 -5.78 -1.40
CA GLN A 176 10.78 -5.15 -2.71
C GLN A 176 9.91 -3.92 -2.89
N LEU A 177 8.61 -4.01 -2.59
CA LEU A 177 7.68 -2.88 -2.71
C LEU A 177 8.04 -1.74 -1.76
N TYR A 178 8.45 -2.04 -0.52
CA TYR A 178 8.92 -1.01 0.41
C TYR A 178 10.23 -0.36 -0.03
N GLY A 179 11.15 -1.14 -0.61
CA GLY A 179 12.38 -0.61 -1.18
C GLY A 179 12.18 0.23 -2.44
N ALA A 180 11.06 0.05 -3.16
CA ALA A 180 10.71 0.84 -4.33
C ALA A 180 10.02 2.16 -3.97
N LEU A 181 9.33 2.22 -2.83
CA LEU A 181 8.48 3.33 -2.44
C LEU A 181 9.23 4.67 -2.36
N ASP A 182 10.45 4.69 -1.81
CA ASP A 182 11.28 5.90 -1.76
C ASP A 182 11.62 6.44 -3.17
N ARG A 183 11.85 5.54 -4.13
CA ARG A 183 12.14 5.93 -5.53
C ARG A 183 10.87 6.39 -6.24
N VAL A 184 9.75 5.74 -5.96
CA VAL A 184 8.43 6.08 -6.52
C VAL A 184 7.98 7.45 -6.03
N LEU A 185 8.07 7.72 -4.73
CA LEU A 185 7.67 9.00 -4.15
C LEU A 185 8.65 10.14 -4.47
N ALA A 186 9.82 9.83 -5.02
CA ALA A 186 10.74 10.84 -5.54
C ALA A 186 10.30 11.46 -6.87
N TRP A 187 9.33 10.84 -7.57
CA TRP A 187 8.71 11.37 -8.79
C TRP A 187 7.86 12.61 -8.48
N PRO A 188 7.77 13.57 -9.42
CA PRO A 188 7.26 14.90 -9.10
C PRO A 188 5.74 15.00 -9.06
N THR A 189 5.01 14.00 -9.60
CA THR A 189 3.54 13.94 -9.62
C THR A 189 3.05 12.54 -9.28
N TYR A 190 1.82 12.43 -8.76
CA TYR A 190 1.19 11.14 -8.48
C TYR A 190 0.91 10.31 -9.72
N ASP A 191 0.63 10.95 -10.87
CA ASP A 191 0.52 10.22 -12.14
C ASP A 191 1.82 9.47 -12.45
N LEU A 192 2.97 10.17 -12.37
CA LEU A 192 4.28 9.59 -12.65
C LEU A 192 4.71 8.58 -11.58
N ALA A 193 4.37 8.83 -10.31
CA ALA A 193 4.61 7.88 -9.24
C ALA A 193 3.78 6.59 -9.44
N GLY A 194 2.52 6.72 -9.84
CA GLY A 194 1.63 5.61 -10.16
C GLY A 194 2.13 4.77 -11.34
N GLU A 195 2.61 5.41 -12.41
CA GLU A 195 3.31 4.76 -13.52
C GLU A 195 4.53 3.97 -13.04
N ALA A 196 5.42 4.62 -12.28
CA ALA A 196 6.64 3.99 -11.78
C ALA A 196 6.36 2.81 -10.85
N MET A 197 5.34 2.91 -10.00
CA MET A 197 4.93 1.80 -9.14
C MET A 197 4.29 0.66 -9.95
N ALA A 198 3.52 0.97 -10.99
CA ALA A 198 2.97 -0.05 -11.88
C ALA A 198 4.09 -0.86 -12.57
N ASP A 199 5.18 -0.22 -12.99
CA ASP A 199 6.35 -0.91 -13.54
C ASP A 199 7.01 -1.86 -12.52
N GLU A 200 7.15 -1.42 -11.26
CA GLU A 200 7.66 -2.24 -10.15
C GLU A 200 6.73 -3.45 -9.89
N ILE A 201 5.42 -3.25 -9.94
CA ILE A 201 4.41 -4.32 -9.82
C ILE A 201 4.48 -5.28 -11.01
N ALA A 202 4.62 -4.79 -12.23
CA ALA A 202 4.74 -5.64 -13.42
C ALA A 202 6.01 -6.52 -13.34
N LEU A 203 7.13 -5.95 -12.90
CA LEU A 203 8.35 -6.71 -12.64
C LEU A 203 8.13 -7.78 -11.58
N PHE A 204 7.48 -7.42 -10.47
CA PHE A 204 7.11 -8.36 -9.42
C PHE A 204 6.22 -9.49 -9.96
N MET A 205 5.16 -9.17 -10.71
CA MET A 205 4.23 -10.14 -11.28
C MET A 205 4.93 -11.12 -12.22
N ARG A 206 5.92 -10.66 -13.00
CA ARG A 206 6.78 -11.55 -13.80
C ARG A 206 7.61 -12.49 -12.93
N GLN A 207 8.28 -11.98 -11.90
CA GLN A 207 9.08 -12.80 -10.98
C GLN A 207 8.22 -13.80 -10.20
N ALA A 208 7.03 -13.39 -9.76
CA ALA A 208 6.07 -14.25 -9.08
C ALA A 208 5.52 -15.34 -10.00
N ARG A 209 5.24 -15.01 -11.28
CA ARG A 209 4.87 -16.01 -12.30
C ARG A 209 6.00 -16.99 -12.55
N GLU A 210 7.24 -16.54 -12.73
CA GLU A 210 8.40 -17.43 -12.90
C GLU A 210 8.60 -18.35 -11.68
N TYR A 211 8.43 -17.80 -10.47
CA TYR A 211 8.48 -18.58 -9.24
C TYR A 211 7.35 -19.62 -9.17
N ARG A 212 6.12 -19.28 -9.59
CA ARG A 212 4.99 -20.23 -9.67
C ARG A 212 5.14 -21.27 -10.78
N HIS A 213 5.76 -20.89 -11.90
CA HIS A 213 5.95 -21.78 -13.05
C HIS A 213 7.14 -22.74 -12.90
N ASP A 214 7.97 -22.62 -11.84
CA ASP A 214 8.80 -23.73 -11.42
C ASP A 214 7.87 -24.92 -11.08
N PRO A 215 7.94 -26.05 -11.81
CA PRO A 215 7.01 -27.17 -11.64
C PRO A 215 6.95 -27.67 -10.19
N ARG A 216 8.04 -27.50 -9.44
CA ARG A 216 8.14 -27.91 -8.05
C ARG A 216 7.35 -26.97 -7.13
N ASN A 217 7.37 -25.67 -7.41
CA ASN A 217 6.61 -24.67 -6.66
C ASN A 217 5.12 -24.74 -7.02
N ALA A 218 4.79 -25.02 -8.30
CA ALA A 218 3.42 -25.27 -8.73
C ALA A 218 2.77 -26.40 -7.91
N SER A 219 3.47 -27.52 -7.70
CA SER A 219 2.96 -28.62 -6.85
C SER A 219 2.72 -28.22 -5.39
N ILE A 220 3.49 -27.26 -4.85
CA ILE A 220 3.23 -26.72 -3.51
C ILE A 220 2.00 -25.79 -3.51
N MET A 221 1.85 -24.95 -4.53
CA MET A 221 0.68 -24.07 -4.66
C MET A 221 -0.61 -24.89 -4.85
N ASP A 222 -0.57 -25.97 -5.62
CA ASP A 222 -1.69 -26.92 -5.72
C ASP A 222 -2.04 -27.53 -4.36
N ALA A 223 -1.04 -27.87 -3.56
CA ALA A 223 -1.27 -28.41 -2.22
C ALA A 223 -1.90 -27.36 -1.27
N VAL A 224 -1.44 -26.11 -1.35
CA VAL A 224 -2.05 -24.96 -0.66
C VAL A 224 -3.53 -24.80 -1.03
N ASP A 225 -3.86 -24.89 -2.31
CA ASP A 225 -5.24 -24.81 -2.81
C ASP A 225 -6.11 -25.95 -2.28
N VAL A 226 -5.55 -27.16 -2.18
CA VAL A 226 -6.25 -28.31 -1.60
C VAL A 226 -6.51 -28.10 -0.12
N ILE A 227 -5.53 -27.54 0.61
CA ILE A 227 -5.67 -27.23 2.04
C ILE A 227 -6.80 -26.21 2.24
N SER A 228 -6.80 -25.10 1.48
CA SER A 228 -7.78 -24.02 1.65
C SER A 228 -9.21 -24.47 1.35
N ARG A 229 -9.41 -25.35 0.36
CA ARG A 229 -10.73 -25.88 0.00
C ARG A 229 -11.25 -26.96 0.95
N ASN A 230 -10.40 -27.56 1.78
CA ASN A 230 -10.77 -28.70 2.62
C ASN A 230 -10.22 -28.61 4.06
N LEU A 231 -10.30 -27.44 4.69
CA LEU A 231 -9.80 -27.24 6.05
C LEU A 231 -10.48 -28.14 7.10
N ALA A 232 -11.77 -28.48 6.89
CA ALA A 232 -12.55 -29.35 7.77
C ALA A 232 -12.12 -30.82 7.70
N GLY A 233 -11.59 -31.26 6.55
CA GLY A 233 -11.24 -32.65 6.30
C GLY A 233 -9.91 -33.10 6.90
N GLU A 234 -9.59 -34.38 6.69
CA GLU A 234 -8.26 -34.91 6.95
C GLU A 234 -7.27 -34.38 5.90
N ILE A 235 -6.32 -33.56 6.34
CA ILE A 235 -5.21 -33.09 5.51
C ILE A 235 -3.92 -33.66 6.11
N SER A 236 -3.23 -34.51 5.35
CA SER A 236 -1.93 -35.07 5.74
C SER A 236 -0.82 -34.61 4.79
N LEU A 237 0.38 -34.44 5.33
CA LEU A 237 1.56 -34.08 4.55
C LEU A 237 1.88 -35.17 3.52
N GLU A 238 1.67 -36.42 3.92
CA GLU A 238 1.90 -37.62 3.12
C GLU A 238 0.99 -37.63 1.88
N SER A 239 -0.31 -37.36 2.03
CA SER A 239 -1.25 -37.32 0.91
C SER A 239 -0.92 -36.24 -0.12
N LEU A 240 -0.49 -35.07 0.35
CA LEU A 240 -0.11 -33.96 -0.52
C LEU A 240 1.23 -34.21 -1.21
N ALA A 241 2.19 -34.83 -0.52
CA ALA A 241 3.46 -35.23 -1.10
C ALA A 241 3.28 -36.29 -2.20
N GLU A 242 2.42 -37.28 -1.97
CA GLU A 242 2.07 -38.31 -2.94
C GLU A 242 1.41 -37.69 -4.19
N ARG A 243 0.43 -36.81 -3.99
CA ARG A 243 -0.21 -36.05 -5.08
C ARG A 243 0.79 -35.23 -5.89
N ALA A 244 1.80 -34.66 -5.23
CA ALA A 244 2.88 -33.90 -5.85
C ALA A 244 3.97 -34.78 -6.48
N GLN A 245 3.88 -36.11 -6.40
CA GLN A 245 4.90 -37.07 -6.83
C GLN A 245 6.28 -36.81 -6.18
N MET A 246 6.27 -36.43 -4.90
CA MET A 246 7.46 -36.10 -4.12
C MET A 246 7.58 -37.00 -2.88
N SER A 247 8.82 -37.23 -2.43
CA SER A 247 9.01 -37.80 -1.08
C SER A 247 8.50 -36.81 -0.02
N THR A 248 7.89 -37.32 1.06
CA THR A 248 7.37 -36.51 2.17
C THR A 248 8.43 -35.56 2.76
N SER A 249 9.67 -36.02 2.89
CA SER A 249 10.80 -35.22 3.41
C SER A 249 11.22 -34.11 2.45
N TYR A 250 11.13 -34.33 1.14
CA TYR A 250 11.39 -33.28 0.16
C TYR A 250 10.24 -32.27 0.12
N PHE A 251 9.00 -32.77 0.03
CA PHE A 251 7.80 -31.94 0.06
C PHE A 251 7.74 -31.05 1.29
N SER A 252 8.04 -31.57 2.50
CA SER A 252 8.07 -30.78 3.73
C SER A 252 9.05 -29.60 3.68
N ARG A 253 10.26 -29.86 3.18
CA ARG A 253 11.30 -28.82 3.04
C ARG A 253 10.91 -27.78 1.99
N LEU A 254 10.41 -28.25 0.85
CA LEU A 254 9.97 -27.39 -0.24
C LEU A 254 8.75 -26.56 0.16
N PHE A 255 7.77 -27.17 0.83
CA PHE A 255 6.61 -26.48 1.41
C PHE A 255 7.05 -25.35 2.34
N LYS A 256 7.96 -25.64 3.28
CA LYS A 256 8.49 -24.59 4.18
C LYS A 256 9.25 -23.50 3.43
N HIS A 257 10.02 -23.87 2.40
CA HIS A 257 10.78 -22.91 1.61
C HIS A 257 9.86 -21.97 0.80
N VAL A 258 8.85 -22.54 0.16
CA VAL A 258 7.86 -21.82 -0.63
C VAL A 258 6.98 -21.03 0.32
N VAL A 259 6.15 -21.70 1.13
CA VAL A 259 5.11 -21.11 2.00
C VAL A 259 5.68 -20.29 3.17
N GLY A 260 6.96 -20.44 3.49
CA GLY A 260 7.62 -19.70 4.57
C GLY A 260 7.44 -20.31 5.97
N GLU A 261 6.50 -21.25 6.13
CA GLU A 261 6.24 -21.93 7.39
C GLU A 261 6.05 -23.45 7.25
N LYS A 262 6.11 -24.18 8.38
CA LYS A 262 5.95 -25.63 8.35
C LYS A 262 4.49 -25.97 8.04
N PHE A 263 4.26 -27.02 7.25
CA PHE A 263 2.93 -27.51 6.87
C PHE A 263 1.92 -27.60 8.04
N LYS A 264 2.31 -28.19 9.17
CA LYS A 264 1.41 -28.31 10.33
C LYS A 264 1.02 -26.95 10.91
N ASP A 265 1.96 -26.01 10.96
CA ASP A 265 1.71 -24.67 11.45
C ASP A 265 0.80 -23.90 10.49
N TYR A 266 1.03 -24.04 9.18
CA TYR A 266 0.19 -23.47 8.12
C TYR A 266 -1.27 -23.93 8.23
N VAL A 267 -1.52 -25.25 8.27
CA VAL A 267 -2.88 -25.79 8.39
C VAL A 267 -3.56 -25.28 9.67
N ILE A 268 -2.84 -25.23 10.80
CA ILE A 268 -3.37 -24.70 12.05
C ILE A 268 -3.75 -23.21 11.90
N ASN A 269 -2.88 -22.39 11.30
CA ASN A 269 -3.16 -20.96 11.12
C ASN A 269 -4.41 -20.75 10.28
N GLN A 270 -4.53 -21.45 9.14
CA GLN A 270 -5.70 -21.31 8.27
C GLN A 270 -7.01 -21.71 8.96
N ARG A 271 -6.97 -22.78 9.77
CA ARG A 271 -8.15 -23.18 10.57
C ARG A 271 -8.51 -22.15 11.64
N ILE A 272 -7.51 -21.50 12.26
CA ILE A 272 -7.75 -20.45 13.24
C ILE A 272 -8.35 -19.20 12.58
N GLU A 273 -7.87 -18.81 11.39
CA GLU A 273 -8.47 -17.68 10.67
C GLU A 273 -9.91 -17.95 10.26
N LEU A 274 -10.21 -19.15 9.75
CA LEU A 274 -11.61 -19.55 9.48
C LEU A 274 -12.44 -19.59 10.77
N ALA A 275 -11.88 -20.05 11.89
CA ALA A 275 -12.57 -20.06 13.17
C ALA A 275 -12.90 -18.65 13.67
N LYS A 276 -12.00 -17.68 13.50
CA LYS A 276 -12.27 -16.27 13.83
C LYS A 276 -13.45 -15.71 13.03
N GLN A 277 -13.54 -16.05 11.75
CA GLN A 277 -14.68 -15.66 10.89
C GLN A 277 -15.98 -16.27 11.42
N LEU A 278 -16.03 -17.60 11.60
CA LEU A 278 -17.23 -18.28 12.11
C LEU A 278 -17.66 -17.80 13.50
N LEU A 279 -16.71 -17.52 14.41
CA LEU A 279 -17.02 -17.01 15.75
C LEU A 279 -17.68 -15.63 15.73
N ARG A 280 -17.32 -14.80 14.75
CA ARG A 280 -17.86 -13.46 14.52
C ARG A 280 -19.24 -13.55 13.87
N ASP A 281 -19.32 -14.29 12.78
CA ASP A 281 -20.45 -14.27 11.84
C ASP A 281 -21.60 -15.18 12.27
N THR A 282 -21.34 -16.18 13.13
CA THR A 282 -22.36 -17.15 13.57
C THR A 282 -22.51 -17.20 15.10
N SER A 283 -23.66 -17.70 15.55
CA SER A 283 -23.96 -18.00 16.95
C SER A 283 -23.61 -19.44 17.35
N ASP A 284 -22.88 -20.17 16.51
CA ASP A 284 -22.61 -21.59 16.75
C ASP A 284 -21.85 -21.81 18.05
N LYS A 285 -22.06 -22.96 18.68
CA LYS A 285 -21.31 -23.31 19.88
C LYS A 285 -19.84 -23.51 19.53
N VAL A 286 -18.94 -23.15 20.44
CA VAL A 286 -17.48 -23.19 20.20
C VAL A 286 -17.00 -24.59 19.76
N TYR A 287 -17.58 -25.66 20.31
CA TYR A 287 -17.26 -27.02 19.88
C TYR A 287 -17.68 -27.31 18.43
N ALA A 288 -18.80 -26.76 17.97
CA ALA A 288 -19.27 -26.91 16.58
C ALA A 288 -18.38 -26.12 15.62
N VAL A 289 -17.91 -24.94 16.02
CA VAL A 289 -16.90 -24.19 15.25
C VAL A 289 -15.59 -24.97 15.15
N ALA A 290 -15.13 -25.57 16.25
CA ALA A 290 -13.92 -26.39 16.26
C ALA A 290 -14.03 -27.57 15.28
N GLU A 291 -15.17 -28.26 15.27
CA GLU A 291 -15.44 -29.35 14.34
C GLU A 291 -15.51 -28.85 12.89
N ALA A 292 -16.21 -27.75 12.63
CA ALA A 292 -16.37 -27.15 11.30
C ALA A 292 -15.03 -26.72 10.68
N VAL A 293 -14.04 -26.33 11.50
CA VAL A 293 -12.70 -25.98 11.04
C VAL A 293 -11.70 -27.14 11.12
N GLY A 294 -12.16 -28.37 11.40
CA GLY A 294 -11.35 -29.59 11.29
C GLY A 294 -10.54 -29.95 12.54
N PHE A 295 -10.89 -29.42 13.72
CA PHE A 295 -10.35 -29.87 15.00
C PHE A 295 -11.23 -30.99 15.57
N ARG A 296 -10.62 -32.15 15.85
CA ARG A 296 -11.31 -33.28 16.49
C ARG A 296 -11.55 -33.08 17.99
N ASP A 297 -10.68 -32.30 18.62
CA ASP A 297 -10.72 -32.04 20.05
C ASP A 297 -10.90 -30.54 20.28
N HIS A 298 -12.05 -30.18 20.84
CA HIS A 298 -12.43 -28.79 21.12
C HIS A 298 -11.60 -28.17 22.26
N HIS A 299 -11.05 -28.96 23.19
CA HIS A 299 -10.13 -28.48 24.22
C HIS A 299 -8.80 -28.09 23.58
N TYR A 300 -8.24 -28.98 22.75
CA TYR A 300 -7.04 -28.68 21.98
C TYR A 300 -7.22 -27.46 21.06
N PHE A 301 -8.38 -27.36 20.38
CA PHE A 301 -8.73 -26.16 19.62
C PHE A 301 -8.67 -24.90 20.47
N SER A 302 -9.31 -24.90 21.64
CA SER A 302 -9.38 -23.71 22.51
C SER A 302 -7.98 -23.28 22.97
N ASP A 303 -7.10 -24.23 23.29
CA ASP A 303 -5.71 -23.95 23.64
C ASP A 303 -4.91 -23.39 22.47
N VAL A 304 -5.04 -23.99 21.29
CA VAL A 304 -4.37 -23.50 20.06
C VAL A 304 -4.86 -22.11 19.71
N PHE A 305 -6.17 -21.88 19.75
CA PHE A 305 -6.79 -20.59 19.47
C PHE A 305 -6.26 -19.53 20.44
N LYS A 306 -6.24 -19.82 21.75
CA LYS A 306 -5.69 -18.90 22.74
C LYS A 306 -4.21 -18.61 22.53
N ARG A 307 -3.40 -19.63 22.22
CA ARG A 307 -1.97 -19.42 21.91
C ARG A 307 -1.75 -18.56 20.65
N LYS A 308 -2.59 -18.73 19.63
CA LYS A 308 -2.47 -18.02 18.34
C LYS A 308 -3.05 -16.60 18.37
N THR A 309 -4.06 -16.35 19.19
CA THR A 309 -4.80 -15.08 19.21
C THR A 309 -4.59 -14.27 20.49
N GLY A 310 -4.01 -14.87 21.53
CA GLY A 310 -3.85 -14.27 22.85
C GLY A 310 -5.06 -14.41 23.77
N ILE A 311 -6.25 -14.71 23.23
CA ILE A 311 -7.52 -14.75 23.99
C ILE A 311 -8.34 -16.01 23.68
N THR A 312 -9.30 -16.34 24.53
CA THR A 312 -10.12 -17.55 24.31
C THR A 312 -11.10 -17.36 23.14
N PRO A 313 -11.58 -18.44 22.48
CA PRO A 313 -12.62 -18.33 21.45
C PRO A 313 -13.89 -17.60 21.91
N VAL A 314 -14.29 -17.82 23.16
CA VAL A 314 -15.45 -17.17 23.78
C VAL A 314 -15.19 -15.68 23.93
N GLU A 315 -14.05 -15.31 24.50
CA GLU A 315 -13.66 -13.91 24.68
C GLU A 315 -13.50 -13.19 23.34
N TYR A 316 -12.94 -13.86 22.33
CA TYR A 316 -12.84 -13.33 20.97
C TYR A 316 -14.22 -12.96 20.42
N ARG A 317 -15.22 -13.85 20.55
CA ARG A 317 -16.59 -13.58 20.13
C ARG A 317 -17.23 -12.39 20.84
N HIS A 318 -17.01 -12.27 22.14
CA HIS A 318 -17.56 -11.14 22.91
C HIS A 318 -16.98 -9.81 22.40
N ARG A 319 -15.65 -9.73 22.29
CA ARG A 319 -14.96 -8.53 21.80
C ARG A 319 -15.33 -8.17 20.37
N SER A 320 -15.48 -9.16 19.49
CA SER A 320 -15.84 -8.90 18.09
C SER A 320 -17.25 -8.34 17.93
N ARG A 321 -18.16 -8.59 18.87
CA ARG A 321 -19.54 -8.09 18.85
C ARG A 321 -19.74 -6.78 19.61
N GLU A 322 -18.89 -6.51 20.60
CA GLU A 322 -18.90 -5.23 21.34
C GLU A 322 -18.32 -4.07 20.52
N GLY A 323 -17.44 -4.35 19.54
CA GLY A 323 -16.91 -3.33 18.62
C GLY A 323 -17.86 -2.91 17.48
N GLU A 324 -19.04 -3.52 17.37
CA GLU A 324 -20.06 -3.21 16.37
C GLU A 324 -21.27 -2.45 16.96
N GLN A 325 -21.23 -2.07 18.25
CA GLN A 325 -22.26 -1.29 18.95
C GLN A 325 -21.87 0.16 19.18
#